data_AF-A0A7Y0MBE0-F1
#
_entry.id   AF-A0A7Y0MBE0-F1
#
_cell.length_a   1.000
_cell.length_b   1.000
_cell.length_c   1.000
_cell.angle_alpha   90.00
_cell.angle_beta   90.00
_cell.angle_gamma   90.00
#
_symmetry.space_group_name_H-M   'P 1'
#
loop_
_entity.id
_entity.type
_entity.pdbx_description
1 polymer ?
#
loop_
_entity_poly.entity_id
_entity_poly.type
_entity_poly.pdbx_seq_one_letter_code
_entity_poly.pdbx_strand_id
1 'polypeptide(L)'
;MTVPDAVIVQQSEWWNILEALGPLATLLAAAVAGFIAWQALKERALADRRSEWWSRAQWALDASLSADMERKATGLGVLALLAKSHLATDEEIEILATAAIRPLQEAALPKALPERDGQDHCVKTNAARLCVTTDKRLGRATPEWVSDLAASGLPQPGAGSVQ
;
A
#
# COMPACT_ATOMS: atom_id res chain seq x y z
N MET A 1 63.30 23.82 64.75
CA MET A 1 63.00 22.42 64.40
C MET A 1 61.51 22.33 64.19
N THR A 2 61.05 22.41 62.93
CA THR A 2 59.74 21.93 62.45
C THR A 2 59.71 22.14 60.93
N VAL A 3 59.92 21.05 60.20
CA VAL A 3 59.63 20.97 58.76
C VAL A 3 58.10 20.91 58.64
N PRO A 4 57.45 21.62 57.69
CA PRO A 4 56.00 21.54 57.55
C PRO A 4 55.61 20.12 57.10
N ASP A 5 54.63 19.55 57.79
CA ASP A 5 54.04 18.25 57.45
C ASP A 5 53.49 18.29 56.03
N ALA A 6 53.97 17.38 55.18
CA ALA A 6 53.49 17.24 53.82
C ALA A 6 52.00 16.86 53.86
N VAL A 7 51.16 17.74 53.31
CA VAL A 7 49.75 17.43 53.05
C VAL A 7 49.72 16.33 51.99
N ILE A 8 49.56 15.08 52.42
CA ILE A 8 49.24 13.96 51.54
C ILE A 8 47.85 14.26 50.96
N VAL A 9 47.80 14.77 49.73
CA VAL A 9 46.55 14.89 48.99
C VAL A 9 46.12 13.47 48.65
N GLN A 10 45.10 12.96 49.35
CA GLN A 10 44.48 11.68 49.04
C GLN A 10 43.80 11.82 47.66
N GLN A 11 44.54 11.48 46.61
CA GLN A 11 44.06 11.53 45.24
C GLN A 11 42.84 10.60 45.13
N SER A 12 41.75 11.16 44.66
CA SER A 12 40.43 10.68 45.00
C SER A 12 39.97 9.56 44.06
N GLU A 13 39.63 8.41 44.66
CA GLU A 13 39.27 7.11 44.05
C GLU A 13 38.18 7.15 42.96
N TRP A 14 37.41 8.23 42.83
CA TRP A 14 36.34 8.34 41.84
C TRP A 14 36.85 8.46 40.40
N TRP A 15 38.10 8.87 40.19
CA TRP A 15 38.73 8.84 38.86
C TRP A 15 38.90 7.42 38.32
N ASN A 16 39.13 6.43 39.19
CA ASN A 16 39.27 5.02 38.79
C ASN A 16 37.96 4.45 38.21
N ILE A 17 36.81 4.97 38.65
CA ILE A 17 35.49 4.57 38.13
C ILE A 17 35.33 5.06 36.68
N LEU A 18 35.81 6.28 36.37
CA LEU A 18 35.77 6.84 35.02
C LEU A 18 36.70 6.11 34.04
N GLU A 19 37.89 5.70 34.49
CA GLU A 19 38.83 4.91 33.66
C GLU A 19 38.26 3.53 33.31
N ALA A 20 37.59 2.87 34.25
CA ALA A 20 36.93 1.58 34.01
C ALA A 20 35.71 1.69 33.07
N LEU A 21 35.12 2.87 32.94
CA LEU A 21 33.93 3.14 32.12
C LEU A 21 34.23 3.42 30.64
N GLY A 22 35.48 3.68 30.25
CA GLY A 22 35.84 4.02 28.86
C GLY A 22 35.39 2.97 27.82
N PRO A 23 35.78 1.69 27.96
CA PRO A 23 35.36 0.63 27.03
C PRO A 23 33.85 0.37 27.06
N LEU A 24 33.23 0.43 28.25
CA LEU A 24 31.80 0.21 28.40
C LEU A 24 30.98 1.34 27.78
N ALA A 25 31.40 2.59 27.94
CA ALA A 25 30.80 3.75 27.30
C ALA A 25 30.91 3.66 25.76
N THR A 26 32.05 3.18 25.26
CA THR A 26 32.25 2.92 23.82
C THR A 26 31.31 1.84 23.31
N LEU A 27 31.17 0.73 24.05
CA LEU A 27 30.22 -0.35 23.71
C LEU A 27 28.77 0.13 23.75
N LEU A 28 28.39 0.93 24.75
CA LEU A 28 27.05 1.52 24.85
C LEU A 28 26.78 2.48 23.68
N ALA A 29 27.74 3.35 23.35
CA ALA A 29 27.63 4.24 22.20
C ALA A 29 27.47 3.46 20.89
N ALA A 30 28.26 2.39 20.70
CA ALA A 30 28.15 1.51 19.54
C ALA A 30 26.80 0.78 19.49
N ALA A 31 26.28 0.30 20.63
CA ALA A 31 24.97 -0.34 20.71
C ALA A 31 23.83 0.62 20.36
N VAL A 32 23.88 1.86 20.89
CA VAL A 32 22.90 2.91 20.56
C VAL A 32 22.98 3.28 19.09
N ALA A 33 24.18 3.48 18.53
CA ALA A 33 24.35 3.76 17.11
C ALA A 33 23.82 2.63 16.23
N GLY A 34 24.10 1.37 16.58
CA GLY A 34 23.58 0.20 15.90
C GLY A 34 22.05 0.10 15.96
N PHE A 35 21.45 0.41 17.12
CA PHE A 35 20.00 0.43 17.27
C PHE A 35 19.33 1.49 16.39
N ILE A 36 19.87 2.72 16.37
CA ILE A 36 19.39 3.80 15.50
C ILE A 36 19.51 3.40 14.02
N ALA A 37 20.65 2.85 13.61
CA ALA A 37 20.86 2.39 12.25
C ALA A 37 19.85 1.29 11.85
N TRP A 38 19.55 0.35 12.76
CA TRP A 38 18.55 -0.67 12.50
C TRP A 38 17.15 -0.08 12.33
N GLN A 39 16.74 0.86 13.19
CA GLN A 39 15.45 1.53 13.05
C GLN A 39 15.35 2.27 11.71
N ALA A 40 16.39 3.00 11.32
CA ALA A 40 16.43 3.67 10.02
C ALA A 40 16.30 2.69 8.84
N LEU A 41 16.93 1.52 8.91
CA LEU A 41 16.81 0.50 7.85
C LEU A 41 15.39 -0.08 7.77
N LYS A 42 14.73 -0.30 8.91
CA LYS A 42 13.34 -0.76 8.97
C LYS A 42 12.38 0.27 8.37
N GLU A 43 12.55 1.54 8.72
CA GLU A 43 11.74 2.64 8.19
C GLU A 43 11.92 2.78 6.67
N ARG A 44 13.17 2.73 6.18
CA ARG A 44 13.48 2.74 4.74
C ARG A 44 12.81 1.59 4.00
N ALA A 45 12.91 0.36 4.53
CA ALA A 45 12.29 -0.80 3.90
C ALA A 45 10.76 -0.69 3.79
N LEU A 46 10.09 -0.04 4.76
CA LEU A 46 8.67 0.24 4.69
C LEU A 46 8.35 1.33 3.66
N ALA A 47 9.14 2.41 3.64
CA ALA A 47 9.00 3.49 2.66
C ALA A 47 9.18 2.99 1.22
N ASP A 48 10.19 2.15 0.98
CA ASP A 48 10.48 1.55 -0.33
C ASP A 48 9.32 0.68 -0.81
N ARG A 49 8.77 -0.18 0.05
CA ARG A 49 7.59 -1.01 -0.28
C ARG A 49 6.37 -0.14 -0.65
N ARG A 50 6.17 0.98 0.04
CA ARG A 50 5.08 1.92 -0.27
C ARG A 50 5.33 2.64 -1.59
N SER A 51 6.57 3.03 -1.88
CA SER A 51 6.97 3.63 -3.16
C SER A 51 6.74 2.69 -4.34
N GLU A 52 7.17 1.43 -4.22
CA GLU A 52 6.92 0.40 -5.25
C GLU A 52 5.42 0.15 -5.45
N TRP A 53 4.67 0.05 -4.35
CA TRP A 53 3.22 -0.11 -4.41
C TRP A 53 2.57 1.06 -5.16
N TRP A 54 2.96 2.30 -4.86
CA TRP A 54 2.43 3.48 -5.53
C TRP A 54 2.81 3.53 -7.01
N SER A 55 4.05 3.16 -7.36
CA SER A 55 4.47 3.06 -8.77
C SER A 55 3.59 2.09 -9.56
N ARG A 56 3.24 0.93 -8.97
CA ARG A 56 2.29 -0.02 -9.58
C ARG A 56 0.87 0.55 -9.67
N ALA A 57 0.43 1.30 -8.66
CA ALA A 57 -0.87 1.97 -8.65
C ALA A 57 -0.96 3.05 -9.73
N GLN A 58 0.07 3.88 -9.90
CA GLN A 58 0.15 4.90 -10.95
C GLN A 58 0.05 4.31 -12.35
N TRP A 59 0.79 3.23 -12.62
CA TRP A 59 0.67 2.52 -13.89
C TRP A 59 -0.74 1.99 -14.11
N ALA A 60 -1.35 1.39 -13.08
CA ALA A 60 -2.69 0.80 -13.19
C ALA A 60 -3.78 1.88 -13.36
N LEU A 61 -3.62 3.05 -12.72
CA LEU A 61 -4.46 4.23 -12.91
C LEU A 61 -4.34 4.75 -14.35
N ASP A 62 -3.13 4.97 -14.86
CA ASP A 62 -2.90 5.38 -16.25
C ASP A 62 -3.50 4.36 -17.24
N ALA A 63 -3.25 3.07 -17.01
CA ALA A 63 -3.81 2.00 -17.82
C ALA A 63 -5.34 2.01 -17.82
N SER A 64 -5.99 2.24 -16.67
CA SER A 64 -7.46 2.33 -16.55
C SER A 64 -8.07 3.50 -17.33
N LEU A 65 -7.28 4.52 -17.67
CA LEU A 65 -7.69 5.67 -18.47
C LEU A 65 -7.40 5.49 -19.97
N SER A 66 -6.80 4.37 -20.36
CA SER A 66 -6.42 4.12 -21.76
C SER A 66 -7.64 4.05 -22.70
N ALA A 67 -7.44 4.45 -23.95
CA ALA A 67 -8.40 4.24 -25.02
C ALA A 67 -8.47 2.77 -25.47
N ASP A 68 -7.38 2.02 -25.27
CA ASP A 68 -7.34 0.58 -25.47
C ASP A 68 -8.11 -0.13 -24.34
N MET A 69 -9.20 -0.81 -24.70
CA MET A 69 -10.09 -1.46 -23.74
C MET A 69 -9.44 -2.65 -23.04
N GLU A 70 -8.49 -3.34 -23.68
CA GLU A 70 -7.77 -4.43 -23.04
C GLU A 70 -6.85 -3.87 -21.95
N ARG A 71 -6.02 -2.88 -22.28
CA ARG A 71 -5.17 -2.17 -21.30
C ARG A 71 -5.99 -1.54 -20.17
N LYS A 72 -7.14 -0.95 -20.49
CA LYS A 72 -8.08 -0.43 -19.49
C LYS A 72 -8.57 -1.51 -18.54
N ALA A 73 -9.04 -2.64 -19.08
CA ALA A 73 -9.51 -3.76 -18.26
C ALA A 73 -8.39 -4.30 -17.37
N THR A 74 -7.17 -4.45 -17.88
CA THR A 74 -6.01 -4.87 -17.09
C THR A 74 -5.70 -3.87 -15.98
N GLY A 75 -5.69 -2.57 -16.28
CA GLY A 75 -5.49 -1.52 -15.28
C GLY A 75 -6.49 -1.61 -14.12
N LEU A 76 -7.79 -1.68 -14.43
CA LEU A 76 -8.85 -1.85 -13.44
C LEU A 76 -8.70 -3.13 -12.61
N GLY A 77 -8.32 -4.24 -13.24
CA GLY A 77 -8.06 -5.50 -12.56
C GLY A 77 -6.88 -5.42 -11.58
N VAL A 78 -5.79 -4.76 -11.99
CA VAL A 78 -4.62 -4.55 -11.13
C VAL A 78 -4.95 -3.60 -9.98
N LEU A 79 -5.73 -2.53 -10.22
CA LEU A 79 -6.23 -1.66 -9.14
C LEU A 79 -7.03 -2.45 -8.11
N ALA A 80 -7.92 -3.36 -8.54
CA ALA A 80 -8.70 -4.20 -7.64
C ALA A 80 -7.81 -5.12 -6.80
N LEU A 81 -6.68 -5.59 -7.33
CA LEU A 81 -5.70 -6.36 -6.57
C LEU A 81 -4.92 -5.48 -5.58
N LEU A 82 -4.47 -4.30 -6.01
CA LEU A 82 -3.73 -3.35 -5.17
C LEU A 82 -4.58 -2.85 -4.00
N ALA A 83 -5.89 -2.68 -4.20
CA ALA A 83 -6.85 -2.30 -3.16
C ALA A 83 -6.95 -3.34 -2.02
N LYS A 84 -6.57 -4.60 -2.24
CA LYS A 84 -6.52 -5.64 -1.21
C LYS A 84 -5.25 -5.60 -0.37
N SER A 85 -4.22 -4.87 -0.82
CA SER A 85 -2.95 -4.76 -0.11
C SER A 85 -3.11 -4.03 1.22
N HIS A 86 -2.39 -4.48 2.25
CA HIS A 86 -2.28 -3.79 3.54
C HIS A 86 -1.51 -2.47 3.45
N LEU A 87 -0.76 -2.27 2.36
CA LEU A 87 -0.02 -1.03 2.10
C LEU A 87 -0.94 0.11 1.64
N ALA A 88 -2.13 -0.22 1.13
CA ALA A 88 -3.11 0.77 0.71
C ALA A 88 -3.83 1.34 1.93
N THR A 89 -3.62 2.62 2.22
CA THR A 89 -4.35 3.37 3.25
C THR A 89 -5.77 3.69 2.77
N ASP A 90 -6.65 4.10 3.69
CA ASP A 90 -8.04 4.41 3.33
C ASP A 90 -8.12 5.55 2.28
N GLU A 91 -7.26 6.57 2.41
CA GLU A 91 -7.13 7.64 1.40
C GLU A 91 -6.75 7.10 0.02
N GLU A 92 -5.77 6.20 -0.03
CA GLU A 92 -5.34 5.58 -1.28
C GLU A 92 -6.46 4.72 -1.87
N ILE A 93 -7.22 3.98 -1.05
CA ILE A 93 -8.40 3.22 -1.50
C ILE A 93 -9.47 4.13 -2.11
N GLU A 94 -9.70 5.32 -1.54
CA GLU A 94 -10.62 6.31 -2.14
C GLU A 94 -10.15 6.79 -3.52
N ILE A 95 -8.84 7.01 -3.68
CA ILE A 95 -8.26 7.35 -4.98
C ILE A 95 -8.51 6.22 -5.98
N LEU A 96 -8.26 4.97 -5.61
CA LEU A 96 -8.48 3.82 -6.51
C LEU A 96 -9.98 3.66 -6.86
N ALA A 97 -10.89 3.90 -5.93
CA ALA A 97 -12.34 3.79 -6.14
C ALA A 97 -12.84 4.71 -7.26
N THR A 98 -12.20 5.86 -7.45
CA THR A 98 -12.55 6.84 -8.48
C THR A 98 -12.45 6.24 -9.89
N ALA A 99 -11.51 5.32 -10.13
CA ALA A 99 -11.32 4.70 -11.45
C ALA A 99 -12.52 3.81 -11.89
N ALA A 100 -13.32 3.30 -10.94
CA ALA A 100 -14.48 2.47 -11.26
C ALA A 100 -15.72 3.28 -11.68
N ILE A 101 -15.78 4.58 -11.36
CA ILE A 101 -16.99 5.40 -11.50
C ILE A 101 -17.50 5.42 -12.95
N ARG A 102 -16.66 5.82 -13.90
CA ARG A 102 -17.06 5.98 -15.30
C ARG A 102 -17.48 4.65 -15.97
N PRO A 103 -16.69 3.57 -15.88
CA PRO A 103 -17.12 2.27 -16.41
C PRO A 103 -18.46 1.78 -15.84
N LEU A 104 -18.75 2.05 -14.56
CA LEU A 104 -20.01 1.67 -13.94
C LEU A 104 -21.18 2.57 -14.39
N GLN A 105 -20.95 3.86 -14.60
CA GLN A 105 -21.94 4.74 -15.24
C GLN A 105 -22.28 4.26 -16.65
N GLU A 106 -21.26 3.89 -17.44
CA GLU A 106 -21.43 3.32 -18.78
C GLU A 106 -22.12 1.94 -18.75
N ALA A 107 -21.95 1.16 -17.68
CA ALA A 107 -22.66 -0.10 -17.48
C ALA A 107 -24.15 0.08 -17.15
N ALA A 108 -24.49 1.16 -16.45
CA ALA A 108 -25.87 1.45 -16.04
C ALA A 108 -26.76 1.99 -17.18
N LEU A 109 -26.17 2.45 -18.29
CA LEU A 109 -26.91 2.95 -19.45
C LEU A 109 -27.54 1.81 -20.27
N PRO A 110 -28.80 1.92 -20.70
CA PRO A 110 -29.43 0.98 -21.63
C PRO A 110 -28.66 0.93 -22.97
N LYS A 111 -28.26 -0.27 -23.40
CA LYS A 111 -27.36 -0.47 -24.55
C LYS A 111 -28.07 -0.24 -25.90
N ALA A 112 -27.50 0.60 -26.77
CA ALA A 112 -28.05 0.89 -28.10
C ALA A 112 -27.31 0.22 -29.29
N LEU A 113 -26.11 -0.35 -29.11
CA LEU A 113 -25.32 -0.94 -30.23
C LEU A 113 -24.59 -2.24 -29.86
N PRO A 114 -24.65 -3.30 -30.70
CA PRO A 114 -24.20 -4.67 -30.36
C PRO A 114 -22.70 -4.99 -30.56
N GLU A 115 -21.94 -4.21 -31.33
CA GLU A 115 -20.63 -4.66 -31.89
C GLU A 115 -19.41 -4.58 -30.93
N ARG A 116 -19.51 -3.91 -29.77
CA ARG A 116 -18.38 -3.72 -28.81
C ARG A 116 -18.44 -4.58 -27.53
N ASP A 117 -19.34 -5.56 -27.48
CA ASP A 117 -19.80 -6.15 -26.21
C ASP A 117 -18.70 -6.82 -25.36
N GLY A 118 -17.79 -7.58 -25.97
CA GLY A 118 -16.85 -8.42 -25.23
C GLY A 118 -15.79 -7.64 -24.44
N GLN A 119 -15.13 -6.66 -25.06
CA GLN A 119 -14.09 -5.84 -24.40
C GLN A 119 -14.71 -4.88 -23.38
N ASP A 120 -15.86 -4.29 -23.72
CA ASP A 120 -16.61 -3.43 -22.79
C ASP A 120 -17.05 -4.22 -21.54
N HIS A 121 -17.41 -5.50 -21.69
CA HIS A 121 -17.78 -6.36 -20.57
C HIS A 121 -16.61 -6.56 -19.59
N CYS A 122 -15.41 -6.89 -20.06
CA CYS A 122 -14.22 -7.05 -19.19
C CYS A 122 -13.91 -5.77 -18.39
N VAL A 123 -14.02 -4.60 -19.02
CA VAL A 123 -13.86 -3.30 -18.37
C VAL A 123 -14.90 -3.12 -17.26
N LYS A 124 -16.17 -3.38 -17.57
CA LYS A 124 -17.29 -3.24 -16.62
C LYS A 124 -17.17 -4.19 -15.43
N THR A 125 -16.85 -5.46 -15.67
CA THR A 125 -16.63 -6.47 -14.62
C THR A 125 -15.44 -6.10 -13.73
N ASN A 126 -14.31 -5.68 -14.30
CA ASN A 126 -13.15 -5.29 -13.48
C ASN A 126 -13.39 -4.01 -12.69
N ALA A 127 -14.13 -3.04 -13.24
CA ALA A 127 -14.58 -1.88 -12.49
C ALA A 127 -15.53 -2.26 -11.34
N ALA A 128 -16.47 -3.17 -11.57
CA ALA A 128 -17.35 -3.67 -10.53
C ALA A 128 -16.58 -4.37 -9.40
N ARG A 129 -15.59 -5.21 -9.74
CA ARG A 129 -14.69 -5.85 -8.77
C ARG A 129 -13.87 -4.85 -7.97
N LEU A 130 -13.38 -3.80 -8.64
CA LEU A 130 -12.69 -2.70 -7.98
C LEU A 130 -13.62 -2.02 -6.97
N CYS A 131 -14.84 -1.63 -7.38
CA CYS A 131 -15.85 -1.01 -6.53
C CYS A 131 -16.19 -1.87 -5.29
N VAL A 132 -16.50 -3.15 -5.49
CA VAL A 132 -16.76 -4.10 -4.39
C VAL A 132 -15.59 -4.16 -3.41
N THR A 133 -14.36 -4.19 -3.93
CA THR A 133 -13.15 -4.28 -3.11
C THR A 133 -12.93 -3.00 -2.32
N THR A 134 -13.07 -1.84 -2.95
CA THR A 134 -12.86 -0.54 -2.31
C THR A 134 -13.97 -0.23 -1.30
N ASP A 135 -15.23 -0.53 -1.62
CA ASP A 135 -16.36 -0.35 -0.71
C ASP A 135 -16.20 -1.21 0.54
N LYS A 136 -15.84 -2.49 0.37
CA LYS A 136 -15.55 -3.37 1.51
C LYS A 136 -14.43 -2.82 2.40
N ARG A 137 -13.38 -2.27 1.81
CA ARG A 137 -12.25 -1.66 2.54
C ARG A 137 -12.65 -0.40 3.29
N LEU A 138 -13.54 0.40 2.71
CA LEU A 138 -14.02 1.65 3.28
C LEU A 138 -15.27 1.49 4.17
N GLY A 139 -15.77 0.26 4.35
CA GLY A 139 -17.01 -0.02 5.10
C GLY A 139 -18.27 0.53 4.43
N ARG A 140 -18.27 0.72 3.11
CA ARG A 140 -19.40 1.22 2.31
C ARG A 140 -20.23 0.05 1.78
N ALA A 141 -21.52 0.29 1.54
CA ALA A 141 -22.40 -0.67 0.90
C ALA A 141 -22.25 -0.60 -0.62
N THR A 142 -21.98 -1.74 -1.26
CA THR A 142 -21.98 -1.85 -2.72
C THR A 142 -23.39 -2.16 -3.23
N PRO A 143 -23.89 -1.50 -4.29
CA PRO A 143 -25.17 -1.85 -4.89
C PRO A 143 -25.20 -3.31 -5.40
N GLU A 144 -26.37 -3.95 -5.32
CA GLU A 144 -26.55 -5.37 -5.67
C GLU A 144 -26.16 -5.66 -7.13
N TRP A 145 -26.64 -4.85 -8.07
CA TRP A 145 -26.30 -5.00 -9.49
C TRP A 145 -24.80 -4.90 -9.79
N VAL A 146 -24.05 -4.11 -9.00
CA VAL A 146 -22.57 -4.00 -9.12
C VAL A 146 -21.93 -5.28 -8.58
N SER A 147 -22.45 -5.80 -7.47
CA SER A 147 -21.97 -7.07 -6.89
C SER A 147 -22.20 -8.25 -7.84
N ASP A 148 -23.37 -8.31 -8.48
CA ASP A 148 -23.71 -9.31 -9.49
C ASP A 148 -22.83 -9.18 -10.75
N LEU A 149 -22.57 -7.95 -11.19
CA LEU A 149 -21.67 -7.66 -12.31
C LEU A 149 -20.21 -8.06 -12.00
N ALA A 150 -19.76 -7.91 -10.75
CA ALA A 150 -18.44 -8.34 -10.31
C ALA A 150 -18.32 -9.88 -10.26
N ALA A 151 -19.41 -10.56 -9.89
CA ALA A 151 -19.50 -12.01 -9.79
C ALA A 151 -19.61 -12.70 -11.17
N SER A 152 -20.25 -12.04 -12.14
CA SER A 152 -20.52 -12.59 -13.48
C SER A 152 -19.31 -12.68 -14.42
N GLY A 153 -18.07 -12.57 -13.92
CA GLY A 153 -16.84 -12.40 -14.71
C GLY A 153 -16.34 -13.60 -15.54
N LEU A 154 -17.25 -14.32 -16.19
CA LEU A 154 -17.01 -15.22 -17.31
C LEU A 154 -18.12 -14.95 -18.34
N PRO A 155 -17.84 -14.87 -19.66
CA PRO A 155 -18.91 -14.94 -20.64
C PRO A 155 -19.69 -16.22 -20.35
N GLN A 156 -20.99 -16.11 -20.04
CA GLN A 156 -21.82 -17.29 -19.90
C GLN A 156 -21.76 -18.07 -21.22
N PRO A 157 -21.33 -19.35 -21.23
CA PRO A 157 -21.49 -20.17 -22.42
C PRO A 157 -22.99 -20.43 -22.56
N GLY A 158 -23.65 -19.66 -23.43
CA GLY A 158 -24.98 -19.92 -23.95
C GLY A 158 -25.98 -20.50 -22.95
N ALA A 159 -26.55 -19.66 -22.09
CA ALA A 159 -27.92 -19.92 -21.65
C ALA A 159 -28.82 -19.52 -22.83
N GLY A 160 -28.96 -20.45 -23.78
CA GLY A 160 -29.87 -20.33 -24.89
C GLY A 160 -31.27 -20.03 -24.37
N SER A 161 -31.84 -18.95 -24.88
CA SER A 161 -33.27 -18.88 -25.10
C SER A 161 -33.66 -20.04 -25.99
N VAL A 162 -34.27 -21.07 -25.40
CA VAL A 162 -35.11 -22.02 -26.11
C VAL A 162 -36.44 -22.07 -25.37
N GLN A 163 -37.42 -21.43 -26.01
CA GLN A 163 -38.88 -21.53 -25.87
C GLN A 163 -39.51 -21.36 -24.49
#